data_AF-A0A377V5S6-F1
#
_entry.id   AF-A0A377V5S6-F1
#
_cell.length_a   1.000
_cell.length_b   1.000
_cell.length_c   1.000
_cell.angle_alpha   90.00
_cell.angle_beta   90.00
_cell.angle_gamma   90.00
#
_symmetry.space_group_name_H-M   'P 1'
#
loop_
_entity.id
_entity.type
_entity.pdbx_description
1 polymer ?
#
loop_
_entity_poly.entity_id
_entity_poly.type
_entity_poly.pdbx_seq_one_letter_code
_entity_poly.pdbx_strand_id
1 'polypeptide(L)' 'MYAGRVVESIAAKDLDNARHPYTQGLINSLPDMQHRRPILPVLQRQASWLTD' A
#
# COMPACT_ATOMS: atom_id res chain seq x y z
N MET A 1 3.71 -3.26 7.66
CA MET A 1 5.07 -3.68 8.06
C MET A 1 5.85 -4.06 6.81
N TYR A 2 7.13 -3.70 6.70
CA TYR A 2 8.01 -4.07 5.61
C TYR A 2 9.41 -4.36 6.17
N ALA A 3 10.05 -5.45 5.74
CA ALA A 3 11.41 -5.84 6.14
C ALA A 3 11.69 -5.77 7.66
N GLY A 4 10.76 -6.23 8.49
CA GLY A 4 10.94 -6.19 9.96
C GLY A 4 10.51 -4.89 10.64
N ARG A 5 10.10 -3.86 9.88
CA ARG A 5 9.80 -2.52 10.41
C ARG A 5 8.34 -2.11 10.20
N VAL A 6 7.78 -1.38 11.17
CA VAL A 6 6.48 -0.72 11.02
C VAL A 6 6.68 0.56 10.24
N VAL A 7 6.23 0.59 8.99
CA VAL A 7 6.36 1.75 8.08
C VAL A 7 5.19 2.73 8.18
N GLU A 8 4.04 2.28 8.68
CA GLU A 8 2.86 3.12 8.93
C GLU A 8 1.93 2.43 9.93
N SER A 9 1.27 3.24 10.76
CA SER A 9 0.19 2.82 11.66
C SER A 9 -0.99 3.78 11.49
N ILE A 10 -2.14 3.26 11.07
CA ILE A 10 -3.35 4.02 10.75
C ILE A 10 -4.57 3.19 11.14
N ALA A 11 -5.65 3.86 11.56
CA ALA A 11 -6.91 3.17 11.82
C ALA A 11 -7.49 2.63 10.51
N ALA A 12 -8.11 1.45 10.55
CA ALA A 12 -8.62 0.79 9.35
C ALA A 12 -9.60 1.65 8.54
N LYS A 13 -10.46 2.41 9.24
CA LYS A 13 -11.42 3.33 8.62
C LYS A 13 -10.78 4.49 7.85
N ASP A 14 -9.50 4.77 8.12
CA ASP A 14 -8.77 5.90 7.55
C ASP A 14 -7.74 5.43 6.50
N LEU A 15 -7.78 4.16 6.07
CA LEU A 15 -6.81 3.58 5.12
C LEU A 15 -6.73 4.34 3.80
N ASP A 16 -7.83 4.94 3.34
CA ASP A 16 -7.84 5.77 2.13
C ASP A 16 -6.95 7.02 2.27
N ASN A 17 -6.60 7.41 3.49
CA ASN A 17 -5.70 8.53 3.81
C ASN A 17 -4.26 8.09 4.12
N ALA A 18 -3.91 6.82 3.88
CA ALA A 18 -2.54 6.33 4.06
C ALA A 18 -1.54 7.19 3.27
N ARG A 19 -0.40 7.50 3.89
CA ARG A 19 0.65 8.37 3.33
C ARG A 19 1.89 7.61 2.90
N HIS A 20 2.19 6.48 3.53
CA HIS A 20 3.39 5.74 3.19
C HIS A 20 3.22 5.05 1.81
N PRO A 21 4.14 5.22 0.84
CA PRO A 21 3.99 4.67 -0.51
C PRO A 21 3.79 3.16 -0.53
N TYR A 22 4.45 2.43 0.39
CA TYR A 22 4.22 1.01 0.59
C TYR A 22 2.73 0.68 0.88
N THR A 23 2.12 1.35 1.85
CA THR A 23 0.73 1.09 2.25
C THR A 23 -0.23 1.47 1.13
N GLN A 24 -0.03 2.62 0.49
CA GLN A 24 -0.82 3.04 -0.67
C GLN A 24 -0.73 2.02 -1.80
N GLY A 25 0.47 1.52 -2.09
CA GLY A 25 0.68 0.51 -3.12
C GLY A 25 -0.01 -0.82 -2.80
N LEU A 26 -0.01 -1.25 -1.53
CA LEU A 26 -0.77 -2.44 -1.10
C LEU A 26 -2.28 -2.26 -1.31
N ILE A 27 -2.83 -1.10 -0.91
CA ILE A 27 -4.26 -0.78 -1.10
C ILE A 27 -4.60 -0.77 -2.59
N ASN A 28 -3.75 -0.17 -3.43
CA ASN A 28 -3.97 -0.09 -4.87
C ASN A 28 -3.90 -1.44 -5.59
N SER A 29 -3.23 -2.44 -5.01
CA SER A 29 -3.19 -3.81 -5.51
C SER A 29 -4.45 -4.63 -5.18
N LEU A 30 -5.38 -4.08 -4.40
CA LEU A 30 -6.66 -4.73 -4.13
C LEU A 30 -7.57 -4.68 -5.37
N PRO A 31 -8.37 -5.73 -5.62
CA PRO A 31 -9.42 -5.68 -6.63
C PRO A 31 -10.54 -4.73 -6.20
N ASP A 32 -11.08 -3.99 -7.16
CA ASP A 32 -12.27 -3.14 -6.96
C ASP A 32 -13.53 -3.94 -7.32
N MET A 33 -14.54 -3.89 -6.45
CA MET A 33 -15.78 -4.66 -6.62
C MET A 33 -16.72 -4.07 -7.68
N GLN A 34 -16.66 -2.75 -7.91
CA GLN A 34 -17.49 -2.05 -8.89
C GLN A 34 -16.79 -1.91 -10.24
N HIS A 35 -15.46 -1.76 -10.24
CA HIS A 35 -14.67 -1.44 -11.43
C HIS A 35 -13.65 -2.54 -11.73
N ARG A 36 -14.03 -3.48 -12.59
CA ARG A 36 -13.13 -4.56 -13.01
C ARG A 36 -11.92 -3.99 -13.75
N ARG A 37 -10.73 -4.32 -13.26
CA ARG A 37 -9.45 -4.01 -13.92
C ARG A 37 -8.97 -5.23 -14.71
N PRO A 38 -8.44 -5.07 -15.93
CA PRO A 38 -7.88 -6.19 -16.68
C PRO A 38 -6.62 -6.76 -16.01
N ILE A 39 -5.84 -5.90 -15.33
CA ILE A 39 -4.61 -6.27 -14.62
C ILE A 39 -4.56 -5.47 -13.31
N LEU A 40 -4.22 -6.14 -12.21
CA LEU A 40 -3.98 -5.47 -10.92
C LEU A 40 -2.57 -4.88 -10.88
N PRO A 41 -2.38 -3.66 -10.35
CA PRO A 41 -1.06 -3.08 -10.18
C PRO A 41 -0.17 -3.95 -9.31
N VAL A 42 1.07 -4.19 -9.76
CA VAL A 42 2.10 -4.83 -8.96
C VAL A 42 2.87 -3.76 -8.20
N LEU A 43 2.95 -3.91 -6.87
CA LEU A 43 3.70 -3.01 -5.99
C LEU A 43 5.16 -2.89 -6.45
N GLN A 44 5.55 -1.66 -6.80
CA GLN A 44 6.94 -1.33 -7.14
C GLN A 44 7.73 -1.06 -5.87
N ARG A 45 8.68 -1.93 -5.55
CA ARG A 45 9.50 -1.79 -4.34
C ARG A 45 10.44 -0.59 -4.48
N GLN A 46 10.54 0.21 -3.44
CA GLN A 46 11.49 1.33 -3.37
C GLN A 46 12.51 1.08 -2.26
N ALA A 47 13.79 1.35 -2.55
CA ALA A 47 14.87 1.14 -1.59
C ALA A 47 14.76 2.04 -0.35
N SER A 48 14.17 3.23 -0.49
CA SER A 48 14.00 4.21 0.60
C SER A 48 13.18 3.67 1.78
N TRP A 49 12.30 2.70 1.58
CA TRP A 49 11.46 2.11 2.65
C TRP A 49 12.26 1.34 3.71
N LEU A 50 13.54 1.04 3.44
CA LEU A 50 14.44 0.43 4.43
C LEU A 50 15.00 1.47 5.42
N THR A 51 15.00 2.74 5.03
CA THR A 51 15.67 3.83 5.73
C THR A 51 14.74 4.87 6.33
N ASP A 52 13.49 4.98 5.83
CA ASP A 52 12.43 5.80 6.43
C ASP A 52 11.97 5.27 7.81
#